data_AF-A0A947J4V5-F1
#
_entry.id   AF-A0A947J4V5-F1
#
_cell.length_a   1.000
_cell.length_b   1.000
_cell.length_c   1.000
_cell.angle_alpha   90.00
_cell.angle_beta   90.00
_cell.angle_gamma   90.00
#
_symmetry.space_group_name_H-M   'P 1'
#
loop_
_entity.id
_entity.type
_entity.pdbx_description
1 polymer ?
#
loop_
_entity_poly.entity_id
_entity_poly.type
_entity_poly.pdbx_seq_one_letter_code
_entity_poly.pdbx_strand_id
1 'polypeptide(L)'
;MPAAADFSGVTIVKLAPLPPLADYLAAMRLAETESRARLGECMLLSWYDRDRDFESPQHAGECHQGSAVPGYVDYALYRGATLMVDIEAGRFVFFYLPLDF
;
A
#
# COMPACT_ATOMS: atom_id res chain seq x y z
N MET A 1 3.00 -24.06 4.98
CA MET A 1 3.65 -22.78 5.33
C MET A 1 2.80 -21.70 4.72
N PRO A 2 2.35 -20.66 5.45
CA PRO A 2 1.62 -19.57 4.82
C PRO A 2 2.53 -18.95 3.76
N ALA A 3 2.05 -18.89 2.51
CA ALA A 3 2.80 -18.33 1.40
C ALA A 3 3.00 -16.82 1.66
N ALA A 4 4.21 -16.32 1.45
CA ALA A 4 4.43 -14.88 1.39
C ALA A 4 3.59 -14.30 0.24
N ALA A 5 3.12 -13.07 0.39
CA ALA A 5 2.35 -12.39 -0.64
C ALA A 5 3.13 -12.38 -1.95
N ASP A 6 2.48 -12.78 -3.04
CA ASP A 6 3.08 -12.69 -4.37
C ASP A 6 2.95 -11.25 -4.87
N PHE A 7 4.08 -10.56 -4.91
CA PHE A 7 4.18 -9.20 -5.45
C PHE A 7 4.68 -9.20 -6.90
N SER A 8 4.74 -10.36 -7.56
CA SER A 8 5.35 -10.48 -8.89
C SER A 8 4.63 -9.65 -9.95
N GLY A 9 3.34 -9.34 -9.74
CA GLY A 9 2.52 -8.45 -10.58
C GLY A 9 2.43 -6.99 -10.11
N VAL A 10 3.12 -6.62 -9.02
CA VAL A 10 3.00 -5.31 -8.39
C VAL A 10 4.32 -4.55 -8.48
N THR A 11 4.28 -3.35 -9.05
CA THR A 11 5.42 -2.45 -9.03
C THR A 11 5.58 -1.87 -7.63
N ILE A 12 6.71 -2.11 -6.97
CA ILE A 12 7.00 -1.57 -5.64
C ILE A 12 7.87 -0.33 -5.76
N VAL A 13 7.35 0.82 -5.31
CA VAL A 13 8.04 2.10 -5.27
C VAL A 13 8.40 2.41 -3.83
N LYS A 14 9.70 2.50 -3.54
CA LYS A 14 10.20 2.88 -2.22
C LYS A 14 10.57 4.36 -2.20
N LEU A 15 9.93 5.13 -1.33
CA LEU A 15 10.15 6.56 -1.16
C LEU A 15 10.71 6.82 0.24
N ALA A 16 11.82 7.53 0.30
CA ALA A 16 12.42 7.99 1.54
C ALA A 16 12.68 9.50 1.44
N PRO A 17 11.64 10.33 1.54
CA PRO A 17 11.80 11.78 1.49
C PRO A 17 12.68 12.27 2.65
N LEU A 18 13.53 13.25 2.36
CA LEU A 18 14.39 13.94 3.31
C LEU A 18 14.09 15.45 3.19
N PRO A 19 13.51 16.11 4.20
CA PRO A 19 13.19 15.60 5.55
C PRO A 19 12.06 14.55 5.57
N PRO A 20 11.97 13.74 6.65
CA PRO A 20 10.90 12.76 6.82
C PRO A 20 9.53 13.42 6.82
N LEU A 21 8.50 12.66 6.46
CA LEU A 21 7.14 13.19 6.39
C LEU A 21 6.60 13.46 7.79
N ALA A 22 5.88 14.57 7.92
CA ALA A 22 5.29 14.98 9.19
C ALA A 22 4.19 14.00 9.64
N ASP A 23 3.27 13.65 8.73
CA ASP A 23 2.08 12.87 9.04
C ASP A 23 1.62 12.02 7.84
N TYR A 24 0.71 11.07 8.11
CA TYR A 24 0.00 10.28 7.10
C TYR A 24 -0.54 11.11 5.93
N LEU A 25 -1.09 12.30 6.20
CA LEU A 25 -1.64 13.16 5.15
C LEU A 25 -0.57 13.60 4.14
N ALA A 26 0.66 13.84 4.60
CA ALA A 26 1.78 14.15 3.72
C ALA A 26 2.22 12.91 2.93
N ALA A 27 2.25 11.74 3.58
CA ALA A 27 2.52 10.46 2.93
C ALA A 27 1.50 10.12 1.84
N MET A 28 0.21 10.28 2.12
CA MET A 28 -0.88 10.04 1.19
C MET A 28 -0.81 10.95 -0.03
N ARG A 29 -0.50 12.25 0.15
CA ARG A 29 -0.31 13.18 -0.98
C ARG A 29 0.89 12.81 -1.83
N LEU A 30 2.00 12.41 -1.21
CA LEU A 30 3.19 11.97 -1.93
C LEU A 30 2.90 10.70 -2.72
N ALA A 31 2.26 9.72 -2.08
CA ALA A 31 1.86 8.47 -2.70
C ALA A 31 0.89 8.69 -3.87
N GLU A 32 -0.11 9.55 -3.71
CA GLU A 32 -1.06 9.91 -4.78
C GLU A 32 -0.35 10.62 -5.95
N THR A 33 0.59 11.52 -5.66
CA THR A 33 1.35 12.22 -6.71
C THR A 33 2.20 11.23 -7.51
N GLU A 34 2.91 10.34 -6.81
CA GLU A 34 3.77 9.33 -7.42
C GLU A 34 2.97 8.26 -8.18
N SER A 35 1.80 7.87 -7.67
CA SER A 35 0.94 6.91 -8.35
C SER A 35 0.30 7.53 -9.58
N ARG A 36 -0.21 8.77 -9.51
CA ARG A 36 -0.74 9.49 -10.67
C ARG A 36 0.32 9.78 -11.72
N ALA A 37 1.55 10.11 -11.32
CA ALA A 37 2.64 10.35 -12.25
C ALA A 37 3.03 9.10 -13.05
N ARG A 38 2.89 7.90 -12.44
CA ARG A 38 3.22 6.62 -13.08
C ARG A 38 2.07 5.97 -13.83
N LEU A 39 0.88 5.96 -13.22
CA LEU A 39 -0.31 5.24 -13.67
C LEU A 39 -1.37 6.15 -14.30
N GLY A 40 -1.24 7.48 -14.17
CA GLY A 40 -2.27 8.42 -14.61
C GLY A 40 -3.47 8.41 -13.66
N GLU A 41 -4.63 7.99 -14.15
CA GLU A 41 -5.79 7.81 -13.28
C GLU A 41 -5.65 6.52 -12.47
N CYS A 42 -5.66 6.64 -11.15
CA CYS A 42 -5.52 5.49 -10.25
C CYS A 42 -6.42 5.61 -9.04
N MET A 43 -6.86 4.47 -8.53
CA MET A 43 -7.66 4.34 -7.32
C MET A 43 -6.82 3.76 -6.20
N LEU A 44 -6.86 4.38 -5.02
CA LEU A 44 -6.29 3.81 -3.80
C LEU A 44 -7.17 2.64 -3.35
N LEU A 45 -6.61 1.43 -3.33
CA LEU A 45 -7.31 0.23 -2.89
C LEU A 45 -7.19 0.02 -1.39
N SER A 46 -5.96 0.18 -0.88
CA SER A 46 -5.64 -0.13 0.50
C SER A 46 -4.43 0.65 0.97
N TRP A 47 -4.35 0.91 2.27
CA TRP A 47 -3.22 1.58 2.89
C TRP A 47 -2.95 1.05 4.29
N TYR A 48 -1.70 1.22 4.73
CA TYR A 48 -1.21 0.91 6.06
C TYR A 48 -0.43 2.10 6.62
N ASP A 49 -0.72 2.43 7.86
CA ASP A 49 -0.09 3.46 8.65
C ASP A 49 0.53 2.82 9.89
N ARG A 50 1.85 2.80 9.95
CA ARG A 50 2.59 2.20 11.06
C ARG A 50 2.58 3.06 12.32
N ASP A 51 2.41 4.37 12.17
CA ASP A 51 2.46 5.33 13.28
C ASP A 51 1.29 5.11 14.25
N ARG A 52 0.11 4.82 13.68
CA ARG A 52 -1.14 4.52 14.39
C ARG A 52 -1.48 3.03 14.42
N ASP A 53 -0.64 2.21 13.81
CA ASP A 53 -0.89 0.80 13.54
C ASP A 53 -2.29 0.57 12.94
N PHE A 54 -2.59 1.34 11.89
CA PHE A 54 -3.91 1.41 11.29
C PHE A 54 -3.87 1.05 9.83
N GLU A 55 -4.83 0.23 9.39
CA GLU A 55 -4.94 -0.19 8.00
C GLU A 55 -6.36 0.02 7.48
N SER A 56 -6.48 0.18 6.17
CA SER A 56 -7.77 0.20 5.49
C SER A 56 -7.73 -0.69 4.26
N PRO A 57 -8.72 -1.59 4.05
CA PRO A 57 -9.88 -1.85 4.92
C PRO A 57 -9.53 -2.41 6.31
N GLN A 58 -10.20 -1.90 7.36
CA GLN A 58 -9.95 -2.27 8.75
C GLN A 58 -10.32 -3.74 9.01
N HIS A 59 -9.54 -4.42 9.86
CA HIS A 59 -9.77 -5.80 10.31
C HIS A 59 -9.68 -6.90 9.24
N ALA A 60 -9.09 -6.64 8.06
CA ALA A 60 -8.82 -7.69 7.07
C ALA A 60 -7.94 -8.84 7.65
N GLY A 61 -7.15 -8.55 8.69
CA GLY A 61 -6.37 -9.55 9.42
C GLY A 61 -7.13 -10.43 10.42
N GLU A 62 -8.34 -10.06 10.86
CA GLU A 62 -9.07 -10.85 11.89
C GLU A 62 -9.59 -12.20 11.38
N CYS A 63 -9.77 -12.36 10.06
CA CYS A 63 -10.16 -13.64 9.46
C CYS A 63 -8.95 -14.58 9.23
N HIS A 64 -7.72 -14.06 9.33
CA HIS A 64 -6.48 -14.79 9.05
C HIS A 64 -5.53 -14.82 10.26
N GLN A 65 -6.03 -15.25 11.42
CA GLN A 65 -5.19 -15.66 12.56
C GLN A 65 -4.24 -16.79 12.11
N GLY A 66 -3.07 -16.43 11.56
CA GLY A 66 -2.05 -17.37 11.06
C GLY A 66 -1.49 -17.10 9.65
N SER A 67 -1.97 -16.09 8.90
CA SER A 67 -1.29 -15.70 7.64
C SER A 67 -0.10 -14.81 7.91
N ALA A 68 1.03 -15.10 7.24
CA ALA A 68 2.22 -14.23 7.22
C ALA A 68 2.02 -12.94 6.41
N VAL A 69 0.88 -12.81 5.72
CA VAL A 69 0.54 -11.69 4.85
C VAL A 69 -0.43 -10.76 5.59
N PRO A 70 -0.12 -9.46 5.72
CA PRO A 70 -1.05 -8.49 6.29
C PRO A 70 -2.34 -8.38 5.46
N GLY A 71 -3.49 -8.19 6.12
CA GLY A 71 -4.80 -8.15 5.46
C GLY A 71 -4.90 -7.08 4.37
N TYR A 72 -4.32 -5.91 4.59
CA TYR A 72 -4.24 -4.83 3.60
C TYR A 72 -3.51 -5.24 2.30
N VAL A 73 -2.47 -6.08 2.41
CA VAL A 73 -1.70 -6.58 1.26
C VAL A 73 -2.52 -7.59 0.47
N ASP A 74 -3.11 -8.57 1.16
CA ASP A 74 -3.93 -9.61 0.52
C ASP A 74 -5.12 -9.00 -0.21
N TYR A 75 -5.81 -8.03 0.43
CA TYR A 75 -6.91 -7.30 -0.18
C TYR A 75 -6.49 -6.56 -1.44
N ALA A 76 -5.36 -5.84 -1.39
CA ALA A 76 -4.85 -5.11 -2.55
C ALA A 76 -4.53 -6.06 -3.71
N LEU A 77 -3.83 -7.16 -3.45
CA LEU A 77 -3.47 -8.15 -4.46
C LEU A 77 -4.71 -8.83 -5.06
N TYR A 78 -5.67 -9.22 -4.23
CA TYR A 78 -6.93 -9.82 -4.67
C TYR A 78 -7.74 -8.88 -5.55
N ARG A 79 -7.69 -7.57 -5.27
CA ARG A 79 -8.36 -6.53 -6.06
C ARG A 79 -7.58 -6.11 -7.31
N GLY A 80 -6.41 -6.73 -7.55
CA GLY A 80 -5.60 -6.50 -8.74
C GLY A 80 -4.70 -5.26 -8.65
N ALA A 81 -4.30 -4.83 -7.45
CA ALA A 81 -3.33 -3.74 -7.30
C ALA A 81 -2.10 -4.00 -8.17
N THR A 82 -1.65 -2.98 -8.89
CA THR A 82 -0.48 -3.08 -9.77
C THR A 82 0.67 -2.20 -9.30
N LEU A 83 0.44 -1.34 -8.32
CA LEU A 83 1.43 -0.45 -7.73
C LEU A 83 1.32 -0.45 -6.20
N MET A 84 2.46 -0.64 -5.55
CA MET A 84 2.66 -0.48 -4.11
C MET A 84 3.63 0.68 -3.89
N VAL A 85 3.22 1.66 -3.10
CA VAL A 85 4.07 2.77 -2.67
C VAL A 85 4.43 2.53 -1.21
N ASP A 86 5.69 2.21 -0.97
CA ASP A 86 6.31 2.05 0.35
C ASP A 86 7.03 3.34 0.71
N ILE A 87 6.64 3.97 1.82
CA ILE A 87 7.20 5.24 2.27
C ILE A 87 7.89 5.04 3.63
N GLU A 88 9.10 5.57 3.74
CA GLU A 88 9.94 5.49 4.94
C GLU A 88 10.13 4.04 5.43
N ALA A 89 10.39 3.12 4.50
CA ALA A 89 10.65 1.69 4.76
C ALA A 89 9.50 0.99 5.52
N GLY A 90 8.27 1.17 5.03
CA GLY A 90 7.08 0.56 5.60
C GLY A 90 6.47 1.33 6.75
N ARG A 91 6.79 2.63 6.90
CA ARG A 91 6.05 3.51 7.83
C ARG A 91 4.66 3.82 7.28
N PHE A 92 4.57 4.07 5.98
CA PHE A 92 3.30 4.20 5.27
C PHE A 92 3.34 3.38 3.99
N VAL A 93 2.33 2.55 3.77
CA VAL A 93 2.23 1.71 2.57
C VAL A 93 0.90 1.98 1.90
N PHE A 94 0.90 2.15 0.58
CA PHE A 94 -0.30 2.43 -0.21
C PHE A 94 -0.34 1.54 -1.44
N PHE A 95 -1.49 0.95 -1.73
CA PHE A 95 -1.72 0.14 -2.92
C PHE A 95 -2.68 0.83 -3.88
N TYR A 96 -2.29 0.92 -5.13
CA TYR A 96 -3.06 1.56 -6.18
C TYR A 96 -3.41 0.59 -7.32
N LEU A 97 -4.58 0.83 -7.89
CA LEU A 97 -5.06 0.21 -9.11
C LEU A 97 -5.17 1.30 -10.20
N PRO A 98 -4.50 1.17 -11.36
CA PRO A 98 -4.75 2.04 -12.50
C PRO A 98 -6.19 1.88 -12.97
N LEU A 99 -6.84 3.00 -13.23
CA LEU A 99 -8.18 3.08 -13.83
C LEU A 99 -8.10 3.33 -15.35
N ASP A 100 -6.90 3.52 -15.89
CA ASP A 100 -6.64 3.68 -17.31
C ASP A 100 -6.77 2.33 -18.02
N PHE A 101 -7.69 2.23 -18.99
CA PHE A 101 -8.00 1.04 -19.80
C PHE A 101 -7.57 1.22 -21.25
#